data_AF-A0A1V0I198-F1
#
_entry.id   AF-A0A1V0I198-F1
#
_cell.length_a   1.000
_cell.length_b   1.000
_cell.length_c   1.000
_cell.angle_alpha   90.00
_cell.angle_beta   90.00
_cell.angle_gamma   90.00
#
_symmetry.space_group_name_H-M   'P 1'
#
loop_
_entity.id
_entity.type
_entity.pdbx_description
1 polymer ?
#
loop_
_entity_poly.entity_id
_entity_poly.type
_entity_poly.pdbx_seq_one_letter_code
_entity_poly.pdbx_strand_id
1 'polypeptide(L)'
;MHEKPLESVELDLLAVIRQIHAEEGPFGRDLLLVRARGRGLEVSRPLGRLKELGLVEEIERKPILLRRLFGARPEALLRPTASGLALGSEATASETTAAAEAGPDIGPDTGPDPASETSPKAGPEVGPQTGTGAGTGRETATAPETTQRPTAVPDPDKKPAARTPSPAPAPAQSPAPAPSTPEPPPAPRVEPPAPQAPHPAPHRASPAEPPVSAPKATAAPRAEPSTPAAPPAGTDAPLPMPRRAAPRNPRGYTEELGGSPVAVKTVPLRHNADPAMMENLREALAVIGIEMTFAGEALIADRMDRGASIGEALSQVVLFAFAHAVAEDAREGEQLQALGLTDYAVDVIAEFERLRDAGEIDGDRLEEDMRRLWTLVGDSPDRLRLAEELLHDPVGGLTPPALLPEDLRPAEES
;
A
#
# COMPACT_ATOMS: atom_id res chain seq x y z
N MET A 1 -47.79 8.65 -20.94
CA MET A 1 -46.70 9.35 -21.63
C MET A 1 -46.23 8.42 -22.73
N HIS A 2 -46.25 8.85 -24.00
CA HIS A 2 -45.78 8.00 -25.09
C HIS A 2 -44.25 7.91 -25.01
N GLU A 3 -43.72 6.72 -24.72
CA GLU A 3 -42.29 6.46 -24.79
C GLU A 3 -41.87 6.60 -26.25
N LYS A 4 -41.13 7.67 -26.54
CA LYS A 4 -40.58 7.91 -27.87
C LYS A 4 -39.58 6.78 -28.15
N PRO A 5 -39.70 6.05 -29.28
CA PRO A 5 -38.78 4.97 -29.59
C PRO A 5 -37.33 5.48 -29.61
N LEU A 6 -36.41 4.58 -29.25
CA LEU A 6 -34.97 4.87 -29.27
C LEU A 6 -34.52 5.21 -30.70
N GLU A 7 -33.69 6.23 -30.82
CA GLU A 7 -33.08 6.62 -32.09
C GLU A 7 -31.92 5.66 -32.40
N SER A 8 -31.59 5.46 -33.69
CA SER A 8 -30.49 4.55 -34.09
C SER A 8 -29.18 4.86 -33.37
N VAL A 9 -28.85 6.14 -33.21
CA VAL A 9 -27.63 6.59 -32.52
C VAL A 9 -27.65 6.21 -31.03
N GLU A 10 -28.81 6.18 -30.39
CA GLU A 10 -28.98 5.75 -28.99
C GLU A 10 -28.77 4.24 -28.85
N LEU A 11 -29.29 3.45 -29.80
CA LEU A 11 -29.06 2.00 -29.87
C LEU A 11 -27.60 1.65 -30.11
N ASP A 12 -26.94 2.35 -31.03
CA ASP A 12 -25.51 2.16 -31.32
C ASP A 12 -24.63 2.50 -30.11
N LEU A 13 -24.93 3.61 -29.42
CA LEU A 13 -24.21 3.97 -28.20
C LEU A 13 -24.48 2.96 -27.07
N LEU A 14 -25.72 2.50 -26.91
CA LEU A 14 -26.05 1.46 -25.93
C LEU A 14 -25.30 0.16 -26.21
N ALA A 15 -25.16 -0.23 -27.48
CA ALA A 15 -24.38 -1.39 -27.87
C ALA A 15 -22.89 -1.25 -27.50
N VAL A 16 -22.30 -0.06 -27.69
CA VAL A 16 -20.93 0.24 -27.23
C VAL A 16 -20.83 0.13 -25.70
N ILE A 17 -21.78 0.70 -24.96
CA ILE A 17 -21.80 0.65 -23.49
C ILE A 17 -21.88 -0.79 -22.98
N ARG A 18 -22.76 -1.61 -23.57
CA ARG A 18 -22.88 -3.04 -23.21
C ARG A 18 -21.60 -3.81 -23.51
N GLN A 19 -20.97 -3.53 -24.65
CA GLN A 19 -19.71 -4.16 -25.02
C GLN A 19 -18.58 -3.83 -24.02
N ILE A 20 -18.36 -2.55 -23.71
CA ILE A 20 -17.32 -2.15 -22.73
C ILE A 20 -17.64 -2.76 -21.36
N HIS A 21 -18.91 -2.77 -20.95
CA HIS A 21 -19.29 -3.37 -19.67
C HIS A 21 -19.06 -4.88 -19.62
N ALA A 22 -19.25 -5.60 -20.73
CA ALA A 22 -18.97 -7.02 -20.80
C ALA A 22 -17.46 -7.33 -20.78
N GLU A 23 -16.63 -6.44 -21.34
CA GLU A 23 -15.17 -6.57 -21.38
C GLU A 23 -14.52 -6.17 -20.04
N GLU A 24 -14.93 -5.05 -19.44
CA GLU A 24 -14.19 -4.37 -18.37
C GLU A 24 -15.02 -4.14 -17.08
N GLY A 25 -16.32 -4.44 -17.09
CA GLY A 25 -17.23 -4.09 -16.00
C GLY A 25 -17.62 -2.60 -15.99
N PRO A 26 -17.97 -1.99 -14.84
CA PRO A 26 -18.28 -0.57 -14.78
C PRO A 26 -17.08 0.30 -15.18
N PHE A 27 -17.28 1.28 -16.06
CA PHE A 27 -16.20 2.02 -16.70
C PHE A 27 -16.39 3.54 -16.66
N GLY A 28 -15.30 4.30 -16.68
CA GLY A 28 -15.34 5.76 -16.69
C GLY A 28 -15.80 6.35 -18.02
N ARG A 29 -16.31 7.60 -17.98
CA ARG A 29 -16.80 8.33 -19.17
C ARG A 29 -15.73 8.51 -20.26
N ASP A 30 -14.47 8.61 -19.88
CA ASP A 30 -13.36 8.81 -20.83
C ASP A 30 -13.17 7.60 -21.76
N LEU A 31 -13.27 6.39 -21.22
CA LEU A 31 -13.20 5.17 -22.03
C LEU A 31 -14.34 5.10 -23.05
N LEU A 32 -15.55 5.47 -22.63
CA LEU A 32 -16.71 5.56 -23.52
C LEU A 32 -16.47 6.55 -24.65
N LEU A 33 -15.95 7.74 -24.33
CA LEU A 33 -15.64 8.77 -25.32
C LEU A 33 -14.64 8.27 -26.36
N VAL A 34 -13.58 7.57 -25.93
CA VAL A 34 -12.58 6.99 -26.83
C VAL A 34 -13.20 5.95 -27.75
N ARG A 35 -13.92 4.96 -27.20
CA ARG A 35 -14.53 3.87 -27.97
C ARG A 35 -15.64 4.37 -28.91
N ALA A 36 -16.50 5.28 -28.45
CA ALA A 36 -17.58 5.86 -29.26
C ALA A 36 -17.03 6.74 -30.39
N ARG A 37 -16.00 7.56 -30.12
CA ARG A 37 -15.34 8.39 -31.14
C ARG A 37 -14.68 7.55 -32.22
N GLY A 38 -14.09 6.40 -31.86
CA GLY A 38 -13.57 5.43 -32.82
C GLY A 38 -14.62 4.87 -33.78
N ARG A 39 -15.90 4.93 -33.42
CA ARG A 39 -17.06 4.54 -34.26
C ARG A 39 -17.81 5.72 -34.87
N GLY A 40 -17.33 6.96 -34.68
CA GLY A 40 -17.99 8.16 -35.17
C GLY A 40 -19.31 8.50 -34.46
N LEU A 41 -19.51 8.02 -33.23
CA LEU A 41 -20.75 8.24 -32.47
C LEU A 41 -20.66 9.48 -31.57
N GLU A 42 -21.75 10.24 -31.49
CA GLU A 42 -21.90 11.32 -30.51
C GLU A 42 -22.30 10.76 -29.14
N VAL A 43 -21.62 11.18 -28.07
CA VAL A 43 -21.86 10.64 -26.71
C VAL A 43 -22.80 11.51 -25.88
N SER A 44 -22.59 12.83 -25.85
CA SER A 44 -23.21 13.69 -24.82
C SER A 44 -24.74 13.69 -24.83
N ARG A 45 -25.36 13.83 -26.00
CA ARG A 45 -26.82 13.90 -26.12
C ARG A 45 -27.48 12.52 -25.99
N PRO A 46 -27.02 11.47 -26.70
CA PRO A 46 -27.63 10.13 -26.57
C PRO A 46 -27.43 9.53 -25.17
N LEU A 47 -26.27 9.74 -24.54
CA LEU A 47 -26.04 9.27 -23.17
C LEU A 47 -27.01 9.88 -22.16
N GLY A 48 -27.28 11.19 -22.27
CA GLY A 48 -28.27 11.86 -21.41
C GLY A 48 -29.64 11.22 -21.52
N ARG A 49 -30.08 10.93 -22.74
CA ARG A 49 -31.37 10.26 -23.00
C ARG A 49 -31.39 8.80 -22.53
N LEU A 50 -30.31 8.04 -22.73
CA LEU A 50 -30.19 6.68 -22.21
C LEU A 50 -30.25 6.64 -20.67
N LYS A 51 -29.72 7.67 -19.99
CA LYS A 51 -29.84 7.84 -18.53
C LYS A 51 -31.26 8.21 -18.11
N GLU A 52 -31.91 9.14 -18.80
CA GLU A 52 -33.31 9.52 -18.55
C GLU A 52 -34.28 8.33 -18.70
N LEU A 53 -34.00 7.43 -19.65
CA LEU A 53 -34.77 6.21 -19.87
C LEU A 53 -34.40 5.07 -18.91
N GLY A 54 -33.44 5.27 -18.00
CA GLY A 54 -33.01 4.26 -17.05
C GLY A 54 -32.35 3.03 -17.71
N LEU A 55 -31.79 3.19 -18.91
CA LEU A 55 -31.06 2.13 -19.62
C LEU A 55 -29.58 2.08 -19.25
N VAL A 56 -29.05 3.22 -18.81
CA VAL A 56 -27.69 3.39 -18.33
C VAL A 56 -27.76 4.18 -17.04
N GLU A 57 -27.00 3.76 -16.04
CA GLU A 57 -26.87 4.51 -14.79
C GLU A 57 -25.41 4.89 -14.54
N GLU A 58 -25.24 5.97 -13.79
CA GLU A 58 -23.94 6.46 -13.34
C GLU A 58 -23.81 6.13 -11.85
N ILE A 59 -22.88 5.25 -11.53
CA ILE A 59 -22.55 4.86 -10.16
C ILE A 59 -21.33 5.66 -9.70
N GLU A 60 -21.44 6.29 -8.53
CA GLU A 60 -20.28 6.91 -7.90
C GLU A 60 -19.48 5.85 -7.16
N ARG A 61 -18.29 5.53 -7.66
CA ARG A 61 -17.33 4.74 -6.91
C ARG A 61 -16.59 5.70 -5.98
N LYS A 62 -17.04 5.73 -4.72
CA LYS A 62 -16.28 6.43 -3.68
C LYS A 62 -14.89 5.80 -3.63
N PRO A 63 -13.82 6.61 -3.65
CA PRO A 63 -12.49 6.06 -3.42
C PRO A 63 -12.51 5.41 -2.04
N ILE A 64 -11.79 4.29 -1.90
CA ILE A 64 -11.54 3.70 -0.59
C ILE A 64 -10.99 4.81 0.32
N LEU A 65 -11.32 4.79 1.61
CA LEU A 65 -11.05 5.86 2.55
C LEU A 65 -9.58 6.35 2.47
N LEU A 66 -8.67 5.40 2.29
CA LEU A 66 -7.26 5.65 2.04
C LEU A 66 -6.94 6.43 0.75
N ARG A 67 -7.62 6.17 -0.37
CA ARG A 67 -7.40 6.96 -1.60
C ARG A 67 -7.94 8.38 -1.46
N ARG A 68 -8.99 8.59 -0.65
CA ARG A 68 -9.46 9.95 -0.34
C ARG A 68 -8.39 10.77 0.39
N LEU A 69 -7.57 10.12 1.20
CA LEU A 69 -6.42 10.73 1.87
C LEU A 69 -5.45 11.38 0.88
N PHE A 70 -5.18 10.68 -0.21
CA PHE A 70 -4.26 11.11 -1.26
C PHE A 70 -4.93 12.01 -2.32
N GLY A 71 -6.11 12.56 -2.01
CA GLY A 71 -6.82 13.50 -2.88
C GLY A 71 -7.52 12.83 -4.06
N ALA A 72 -7.69 11.50 -4.05
CA ALA A 72 -8.48 10.83 -5.08
C ALA A 72 -9.93 11.33 -5.02
N ARG A 73 -10.45 11.74 -6.19
CA ARG A 73 -11.83 12.20 -6.34
C ARG A 73 -12.74 10.99 -6.55
N PRO A 74 -14.01 11.05 -6.09
CA PRO A 74 -15.01 10.07 -6.48
C PRO A 74 -15.07 9.95 -8.00
N GLU A 75 -14.98 8.72 -8.49
CA GLU A 75 -15.02 8.43 -9.91
C GLU A 75 -16.44 8.03 -10.30
N ALA A 76 -16.99 8.72 -11.29
CA ALA A 76 -18.30 8.42 -11.82
C ALA A 76 -18.16 7.37 -12.92
N LEU A 77 -18.66 6.16 -12.65
CA LEU A 77 -18.59 5.02 -13.55
C LEU A 77 -19.97 4.78 -14.18
N LEU A 78 -19.97 4.37 -15.44
CA LEU A 78 -21.16 4.03 -16.20
C LEU A 78 -21.36 2.52 -16.21
N ARG A 79 -22.61 2.09 -16.08
CA ARG A 79 -23.01 0.71 -16.35
C ARG A 79 -24.41 0.64 -16.98
N PRO A 80 -24.66 -0.32 -17.89
CA PRO A 80 -26.01 -0.59 -18.36
C PRO A 80 -26.86 -1.17 -17.23
N THR A 81 -28.12 -0.77 -17.16
CA THR A 81 -29.10 -1.35 -16.22
C THR A 81 -29.60 -2.69 -16.76
N ALA A 82 -30.39 -3.43 -15.97
CA ALA A 82 -31.04 -4.66 -16.43
C ALA A 82 -31.88 -4.43 -17.71
N SER A 83 -32.60 -3.30 -17.78
CA SER A 83 -33.37 -2.90 -18.96
C SER A 83 -32.47 -2.59 -20.15
N GLY A 84 -31.35 -1.90 -19.93
CA GLY A 84 -30.36 -1.63 -20.97
C GLY A 84 -29.70 -2.91 -21.52
N LEU A 85 -29.48 -3.90 -20.68
CA LEU A 85 -28.92 -5.20 -21.08
C LEU A 85 -29.91 -6.05 -21.89
N ALA A 86 -31.21 -5.97 -21.57
CA ALA A 86 -32.26 -6.75 -22.23
C ALA A 86 -32.51 -6.30 -23.69
N LEU A 87 -32.45 -5.00 -23.96
CA LEU A 87 -32.85 -4.39 -25.25
C LEU A 87 -32.05 -4.81 -26.49
N GLY A 88 -30.94 -5.52 -26.33
CA GLY A 88 -30.19 -6.05 -27.48
C GLY A 88 -29.78 -7.51 -27.33
N SER A 89 -30.53 -8.29 -26.55
CA SER A 89 -30.45 -9.76 -26.54
C SER A 89 -31.37 -10.36 -27.61
N GLU A 90 -32.50 -9.72 -27.91
CA GLU A 90 -33.51 -10.27 -28.83
C GLU A 90 -33.18 -10.07 -30.31
N ALA A 91 -32.42 -9.03 -30.66
CA ALA A 91 -32.09 -8.72 -32.06
C ALA A 91 -31.09 -9.72 -32.69
N THR A 92 -30.21 -10.33 -31.89
CA THR A 92 -29.23 -11.32 -32.38
C THR A 92 -29.78 -12.76 -32.42
N ALA A 93 -30.91 -13.04 -31.76
CA ALA A 93 -31.50 -14.38 -31.75
C ALA A 93 -32.35 -14.69 -33.00
N SER A 94 -32.83 -13.67 -33.73
CA SER A 94 -33.68 -13.88 -34.92
C SER A 94 -32.94 -14.02 -36.24
N GLU A 95 -31.64 -13.75 -36.31
CA GLU A 95 -30.89 -13.78 -37.59
C GLU A 95 -30.13 -15.11 -37.82
N THR A 96 -30.13 -16.05 -36.87
CA THR A 96 -29.41 -17.34 -36.99
C THR A 96 -30.32 -18.54 -37.31
N THR A 97 -31.64 -18.40 -37.34
CA THR A 97 -32.58 -19.53 -37.57
C THR A 97 -33.18 -19.63 -38.98
N ALA A 98 -32.71 -18.84 -39.97
CA ALA A 98 -33.28 -18.82 -41.33
C ALA A 98 -32.42 -19.47 -42.44
N ALA A 99 -31.39 -20.26 -42.09
CA ALA A 99 -30.48 -20.87 -43.09
C ALA A 99 -30.29 -22.40 -42.95
N ALA A 100 -31.28 -23.12 -42.42
CA ALA A 100 -31.22 -24.58 -42.31
C ALA A 100 -32.50 -25.26 -42.80
N GLU A 101 -32.80 -25.14 -44.09
CA GLU A 101 -33.66 -26.12 -44.78
C GLU A 101 -33.34 -26.19 -46.28
N ALA A 102 -32.52 -27.17 -46.70
CA ALA A 102 -32.55 -27.82 -48.03
C ALA A 102 -31.46 -28.93 -48.18
N GLY A 103 -31.74 -30.11 -47.61
CA GLY A 103 -31.42 -31.49 -48.09
C GLY A 103 -29.96 -31.99 -48.24
N PRO A 104 -29.73 -33.30 -48.53
CA PRO A 104 -30.63 -34.46 -48.46
C PRO A 104 -30.12 -35.61 -47.56
N ASP A 105 -31.08 -36.47 -47.23
CA ASP A 105 -30.99 -37.83 -46.67
C ASP A 105 -29.85 -38.70 -47.26
N ILE A 106 -28.87 -39.09 -46.41
CA ILE A 106 -27.97 -40.22 -46.63
C ILE A 106 -27.80 -40.97 -45.30
N GLY A 107 -28.50 -42.11 -45.20
CA GLY A 107 -28.04 -43.44 -44.76
C GLY A 107 -27.21 -43.60 -43.47
N PRO A 108 -27.58 -44.52 -42.56
CA PRO A 108 -26.76 -44.89 -41.42
C PRO A 108 -25.65 -45.85 -41.88
N ASP A 109 -24.39 -45.47 -41.68
CA ASP A 109 -23.28 -46.42 -41.73
C ASP A 109 -22.47 -46.36 -40.43
N THR A 110 -22.11 -47.56 -40.00
CA THR A 110 -21.62 -47.97 -38.69
C THR A 110 -20.11 -48.10 -38.72
N GLY A 111 -19.44 -47.64 -37.66
CA GLY A 111 -18.10 -48.12 -37.27
C GLY A 111 -17.07 -47.02 -36.99
N PRO A 112 -15.95 -47.37 -36.34
CA PRO A 112 -15.87 -47.73 -34.93
C PRO A 112 -15.03 -46.73 -34.11
N ASP A 113 -15.16 -46.81 -32.78
CA ASP A 113 -14.27 -46.22 -31.78
C ASP A 113 -12.78 -46.28 -32.18
N PRO A 114 -12.03 -45.21 -31.86
CA PRO A 114 -10.78 -45.46 -31.15
C PRO A 114 -10.67 -44.62 -29.88
N ALA A 115 -10.51 -45.35 -28.78
CA ALA A 115 -9.83 -44.88 -27.59
C ALA A 115 -8.48 -44.23 -27.97
N SER A 116 -8.23 -43.05 -27.44
CA SER A 116 -6.88 -42.51 -27.34
C SER A 116 -6.70 -41.88 -25.98
N GLU A 117 -6.01 -42.67 -25.15
CA GLU A 117 -5.34 -42.27 -23.94
C GLU A 117 -4.38 -41.10 -24.24
N THR A 118 -4.48 -40.01 -23.48
CA THR A 118 -3.37 -39.08 -23.32
C THR A 118 -3.16 -38.82 -21.84
N SER A 119 -2.09 -39.41 -21.30
CA SER A 119 -1.57 -39.17 -19.96
C SER A 119 -1.06 -37.74 -19.80
N PRO A 120 -1.10 -37.17 -18.58
CA PRO A 120 -0.57 -35.85 -18.29
C PRO A 120 0.97 -35.89 -18.17
N LYS A 121 1.64 -34.99 -18.90
CA LYS A 121 3.08 -34.78 -18.81
C LYS A 121 3.39 -33.92 -17.59
N ALA A 122 4.04 -34.53 -16.60
CA ALA A 122 4.60 -33.87 -15.43
C ALA A 122 5.63 -32.80 -15.84
N GLY A 123 5.49 -31.60 -15.28
CA GLY A 123 6.47 -30.52 -15.37
C GLY A 123 7.65 -30.75 -14.41
N PRO A 124 8.84 -30.21 -14.73
CA PRO A 124 10.07 -30.45 -13.97
C PRO A 124 10.09 -29.72 -12.63
N GLU A 125 10.62 -30.42 -11.62
CA GLU A 125 11.06 -29.89 -10.33
C GLU A 125 11.98 -28.68 -10.50
N VAL A 126 11.67 -27.61 -9.77
CA VAL A 126 12.57 -26.46 -9.57
C VAL A 126 13.18 -26.61 -8.18
N GLY A 127 14.48 -26.93 -8.13
CA GLY A 127 15.25 -26.96 -6.89
C GLY A 127 15.63 -25.56 -6.39
N PRO A 128 15.93 -25.39 -5.09
CA PRO A 128 16.18 -24.10 -4.48
C PRO A 128 17.60 -23.59 -4.77
N GLN A 129 17.71 -22.34 -5.24
CA GLN A 129 19.00 -21.63 -5.28
C GLN A 129 19.30 -21.04 -3.90
N THR A 130 20.37 -21.51 -3.28
CA THR A 130 21.04 -20.86 -2.15
C THR A 130 22.29 -20.17 -2.67
N GLY A 131 22.36 -18.86 -2.50
CA GLY A 131 23.53 -18.04 -2.83
C GLY A 131 24.06 -17.34 -1.59
N THR A 132 24.99 -18.00 -0.89
CA THR A 132 25.84 -17.40 0.14
C THR A 132 27.05 -16.77 -0.54
N GLY A 133 27.27 -15.47 -0.34
CA GLY A 133 28.41 -14.74 -0.88
C GLY A 133 29.06 -13.86 0.18
N ALA A 134 30.05 -14.41 0.88
CA ALA A 134 30.89 -13.72 1.84
C ALA A 134 31.98 -12.90 1.14
N GLY A 135 32.07 -11.60 1.45
CA GLY A 135 33.20 -10.75 1.14
C GLY A 135 34.18 -10.70 2.30
N THR A 136 35.35 -11.30 2.11
CA THR A 136 36.51 -11.24 3.02
C THR A 136 37.36 -10.02 2.68
N GLY A 137 37.69 -9.20 3.68
CA GLY A 137 38.67 -8.12 3.60
C GLY A 137 39.53 -8.15 4.86
N ARG A 138 40.80 -8.51 4.68
CA ARG A 138 41.83 -8.74 5.71
C ARG A 138 42.76 -7.52 5.79
N GLU A 139 43.57 -7.49 6.86
CA GLU A 139 44.71 -6.59 7.16
C GLU A 139 44.34 -5.27 7.85
N THR A 140 44.97 -4.80 8.92
CA THR A 140 46.33 -5.00 9.46
C THR A 140 46.38 -4.98 10.99
N ALA A 141 47.40 -5.65 11.53
CA ALA A 141 47.78 -5.72 12.93
C ALA A 141 48.35 -4.41 13.50
N THR A 142 48.06 -4.15 14.78
CA THR A 142 49.04 -3.60 15.74
C THR A 142 48.59 -3.89 17.18
N ALA A 143 49.38 -4.68 17.90
CA ALA A 143 49.47 -4.74 19.37
C ALA A 143 50.16 -3.44 19.88
N PRO A 144 50.29 -3.11 21.19
CA PRO A 144 50.26 -3.94 22.41
C PRO A 144 49.23 -3.40 23.44
N GLU A 145 49.02 -3.84 24.68
CA GLU A 145 49.97 -4.15 25.74
C GLU A 145 49.20 -4.71 26.96
N THR A 146 49.87 -5.65 27.64
CA THR A 146 49.61 -6.27 28.94
C THR A 146 49.12 -5.32 30.04
N THR A 147 48.11 -5.71 30.85
CA THR A 147 48.05 -5.41 32.30
C THR A 147 47.05 -6.34 33.04
N GLN A 148 47.64 -7.27 33.79
CA GLN A 148 47.37 -7.69 35.17
C GLN A 148 45.94 -7.94 35.71
N ARG A 149 45.74 -9.23 36.04
CA ARG A 149 45.16 -9.85 37.26
C ARG A 149 44.88 -8.91 38.47
N PRO A 150 43.85 -9.20 39.29
CA PRO A 150 44.07 -10.05 40.48
C PRO A 150 42.93 -11.08 40.72
N THR A 151 43.23 -12.37 40.85
CA THR A 151 43.17 -13.17 42.11
C THR A 151 41.95 -12.91 43.00
N ALA A 152 40.93 -13.76 42.86
CA ALA A 152 40.00 -14.08 43.94
C ALA A 152 40.40 -15.43 44.56
N VAL A 153 40.43 -15.44 45.88
CA VAL A 153 40.79 -16.52 46.81
C VAL A 153 39.69 -17.59 46.82
N PRO A 154 40.01 -18.90 46.72
CA PRO A 154 39.06 -19.95 47.05
C PRO A 154 39.13 -20.37 48.53
N ASP A 155 37.94 -20.54 49.07
CA ASP A 155 37.54 -21.01 50.39
C ASP A 155 38.02 -22.46 50.67
N PRO A 156 38.74 -22.77 51.77
CA PRO A 156 39.28 -24.10 52.01
C PRO A 156 38.43 -24.92 52.99
N ASP A 157 37.16 -25.23 52.71
CA ASP A 157 36.41 -26.16 53.58
C ASP A 157 35.25 -26.93 52.93
N LYS A 158 35.42 -27.37 51.67
CA LYS A 158 34.46 -28.29 51.05
C LYS A 158 35.14 -29.48 50.38
N LYS A 159 35.19 -30.57 51.16
CA LYS A 159 35.58 -31.92 50.77
C LYS A 159 34.53 -32.51 49.79
N PRO A 160 34.85 -32.76 48.51
CA PRO A 160 33.94 -33.49 47.62
C PRO A 160 34.31 -34.97 47.64
N ALA A 161 33.30 -35.80 47.84
CA ALA A 161 33.39 -37.26 47.78
C ALA A 161 33.82 -37.74 46.39
N ALA A 162 34.65 -38.78 46.39
CA ALA A 162 35.12 -39.47 45.21
C ALA A 162 33.95 -39.97 44.36
N ARG A 163 33.87 -39.50 43.11
CA ARG A 163 33.12 -40.16 42.03
C ARG A 163 34.12 -40.69 41.01
N THR A 164 34.06 -42.00 40.82
CA THR A 164 34.74 -42.77 39.78
C THR A 164 34.35 -42.27 38.38
N PRO A 165 35.30 -42.12 37.44
CA PRO A 165 34.98 -41.80 36.05
C PRO A 165 34.56 -43.05 35.26
N SER A 166 33.41 -42.96 34.58
CA SER A 166 33.03 -43.87 33.50
C SER A 166 33.95 -43.69 32.28
N PRO A 167 34.26 -44.74 31.52
CA PRO A 167 35.11 -44.67 30.34
C PRO A 167 34.42 -43.96 29.18
N ALA A 168 35.14 -43.05 28.54
CA ALA A 168 34.73 -42.32 27.34
C ALA A 168 34.64 -43.25 26.11
N PRO A 169 33.65 -43.08 25.21
CA PRO A 169 33.64 -43.75 23.92
C PRO A 169 34.63 -43.10 22.96
N ALA A 170 35.29 -43.95 22.17
CA ALA A 170 36.29 -43.59 21.17
C ALA A 170 35.71 -42.69 20.05
N PRO A 171 36.50 -41.75 19.49
CA PRO A 171 36.05 -40.91 18.38
C PRO A 171 35.96 -41.72 17.08
N ALA A 172 34.79 -41.66 16.45
CA ALA A 172 34.56 -42.20 15.11
C ALA A 172 35.38 -41.41 14.08
N GLN A 173 36.13 -42.14 13.26
CA GLN A 173 36.95 -41.60 12.17
C GLN A 173 36.04 -41.06 11.06
N SER A 174 36.25 -39.80 10.67
CA SER A 174 35.61 -39.21 9.50
C SER A 174 36.14 -39.85 8.21
N PRO A 175 35.28 -40.23 7.25
CA PRO A 175 35.72 -40.79 5.98
C PRO A 175 36.39 -39.72 5.11
N ALA A 176 37.47 -40.13 4.44
CA ALA A 176 38.26 -39.30 3.53
C ALA A 176 37.44 -38.83 2.32
N PRO A 177 37.67 -37.61 1.81
CA PRO A 177 36.99 -37.08 0.63
C PRO A 177 37.45 -37.80 -0.65
N ALA A 178 36.48 -38.17 -1.49
CA ALA A 178 36.70 -38.78 -2.79
C ALA A 178 37.35 -37.79 -3.78
N PRO A 179 38.14 -38.27 -4.76
CA PRO A 179 38.83 -37.44 -5.73
C PRO A 179 37.86 -36.75 -6.69
N SER A 180 37.99 -35.43 -6.81
CA SER A 180 37.20 -34.59 -7.71
C SER A 180 37.56 -34.85 -9.18
N THR A 181 36.54 -35.15 -9.98
CA THR A 181 36.61 -35.25 -11.44
C THR A 181 36.93 -33.88 -12.05
N PRO A 182 37.84 -33.77 -13.05
CA PRO A 182 38.17 -32.49 -13.67
C PRO A 182 37.01 -31.93 -14.50
N GLU A 183 36.74 -30.65 -14.29
CA GLU A 183 35.70 -29.86 -14.95
C GLU A 183 36.07 -29.59 -16.43
N PRO A 184 35.12 -29.73 -17.37
CA PRO A 184 35.37 -29.47 -18.79
C PRO A 184 35.51 -27.96 -19.07
N PRO A 185 36.30 -27.58 -20.10
CA PRO A 185 36.58 -26.18 -20.39
C PRO A 185 35.33 -25.42 -20.88
N PRO A 186 35.22 -24.11 -20.56
CA PRO A 186 34.07 -23.30 -20.90
C PRO A 186 33.96 -23.05 -22.41
N ALA A 187 32.72 -23.13 -22.92
CA ALA A 187 32.39 -22.87 -24.31
C ALA A 187 32.60 -21.38 -24.67
N PRO A 188 32.95 -21.07 -25.94
CA PRO A 188 33.22 -19.71 -26.38
C PRO A 188 31.95 -18.83 -26.35
N ARG A 189 32.09 -17.66 -25.73
CA ARG A 189 31.05 -16.64 -25.58
C ARG A 189 30.79 -15.96 -26.93
N VAL A 190 29.57 -16.10 -27.47
CA VAL A 190 29.12 -15.36 -28.66
C VAL A 190 28.71 -13.95 -28.23
N GLU A 191 29.40 -12.96 -28.77
CA GLU A 191 29.17 -11.55 -28.50
C GLU A 191 27.91 -11.07 -29.27
N PRO A 192 26.94 -10.41 -28.60
CA PRO A 192 25.73 -9.95 -29.26
C PRO A 192 26.02 -8.74 -30.17
N PRO A 193 25.32 -8.61 -31.32
CA PRO A 193 25.58 -7.56 -32.29
C PRO A 193 25.17 -6.18 -31.76
N ALA A 194 26.01 -5.18 -32.05
CA ALA A 194 25.85 -3.80 -31.65
C ALA A 194 24.56 -3.16 -32.19
N PRO A 195 23.90 -2.27 -31.42
CA PRO A 195 22.66 -1.60 -31.83
C PRO A 195 22.91 -0.62 -32.98
N GLN A 196 22.10 -0.73 -34.03
CA GLN A 196 22.13 0.19 -35.18
C GLN A 196 21.55 1.56 -34.78
N ALA A 197 22.19 2.62 -35.27
CA ALA A 197 21.78 4.00 -35.05
C ALA A 197 20.42 4.32 -35.71
N PRO A 198 19.58 5.18 -35.10
CA PRO A 198 18.27 5.50 -35.62
C PRO A 198 18.34 6.40 -36.86
N HIS A 199 17.53 6.07 -37.88
CA HIS A 199 17.34 6.88 -39.07
C HIS A 199 16.57 8.19 -38.76
N PRO A 200 16.90 9.31 -39.43
CA PRO A 200 16.22 10.59 -39.22
C PRO A 200 14.81 10.58 -39.83
N ALA A 201 13.82 11.00 -39.03
CA ALA A 201 12.43 11.17 -39.45
C ALA A 201 12.26 12.36 -40.41
N PRO A 202 11.37 12.28 -41.42
CA PRO A 202 11.12 13.38 -42.34
C PRO A 202 10.29 14.50 -41.68
N HIS A 203 10.75 15.74 -41.86
CA HIS A 203 10.09 16.96 -41.43
C HIS A 203 8.67 17.07 -42.00
N ARG A 204 7.66 17.13 -41.14
CA ARG A 204 6.26 17.38 -41.49
C ARG A 204 5.98 18.88 -41.38
N ALA A 205 5.54 19.48 -42.49
CA ALA A 205 5.21 20.89 -42.61
C ALA A 205 4.03 21.30 -41.70
N SER A 206 4.18 22.43 -41.01
CA SER A 206 3.14 23.08 -40.19
C SER A 206 1.99 23.60 -41.07
N PRO A 207 0.71 23.36 -40.70
CA PRO A 207 -0.42 24.04 -41.32
C PRO A 207 -0.61 25.44 -40.75
N ALA A 208 -0.94 26.37 -41.62
CA ALA A 208 -1.19 27.79 -41.36
C ALA A 208 -2.38 28.03 -40.41
N GLU A 209 -2.21 29.01 -39.53
CA GLU A 209 -3.25 29.57 -38.65
C GLU A 209 -4.32 30.32 -39.47
N PRO A 210 -5.63 30.15 -39.16
CA PRO A 210 -6.67 31.02 -39.67
C PRO A 210 -6.83 32.30 -38.83
N PRO A 211 -7.33 33.40 -39.42
CA PRO A 211 -7.37 34.72 -38.78
C PRO A 211 -8.48 34.85 -37.72
N VAL A 212 -8.11 35.52 -36.63
CA VAL A 212 -8.96 35.85 -35.48
C VAL A 212 -10.03 36.88 -35.89
N SER A 213 -11.30 36.49 -35.84
CA SER A 213 -12.44 37.39 -35.93
C SER A 213 -12.74 38.00 -34.56
N ALA A 214 -12.79 39.33 -34.50
CA ALA A 214 -13.23 40.11 -33.35
C ALA A 214 -14.74 39.94 -33.06
N PRO A 215 -15.17 40.10 -31.80
CA PRO A 215 -16.55 40.49 -31.51
C PRO A 215 -16.63 41.90 -30.89
N LYS A 216 -17.57 42.67 -31.43
CA LYS A 216 -18.04 43.98 -30.96
C LYS A 216 -19.44 43.80 -30.35
N ALA A 217 -19.78 44.69 -29.41
CA ALA A 217 -21.07 44.97 -28.77
C ALA A 217 -21.35 44.20 -27.46
N THR A 218 -21.34 44.85 -26.29
CA THR A 218 -22.29 45.85 -25.73
C THR A 218 -23.61 45.20 -25.27
N ALA A 219 -23.76 44.98 -23.95
CA ALA A 219 -25.05 45.10 -23.24
C ALA A 219 -24.91 45.07 -21.69
N ALA A 220 -25.38 46.16 -21.08
CA ALA A 220 -26.08 46.32 -19.80
C ALA A 220 -25.46 45.88 -18.44
N PRO A 221 -25.43 46.79 -17.43
CA PRO A 221 -25.11 46.45 -16.05
C PRO A 221 -26.32 45.82 -15.34
N ARG A 222 -26.10 44.67 -14.70
CA ARG A 222 -27.09 43.96 -13.87
C ARG A 222 -27.09 44.54 -12.46
N ALA A 223 -28.27 44.97 -12.03
CA ALA A 223 -28.54 45.53 -10.71
C ALA A 223 -28.19 44.55 -9.57
N GLU A 224 -27.52 45.08 -8.54
CA GLU A 224 -27.27 44.41 -7.26
C GLU A 224 -28.58 44.33 -6.44
N PRO A 225 -28.90 43.18 -5.81
CA PRO A 225 -29.97 43.10 -4.85
C PRO A 225 -29.53 43.68 -3.50
N SER A 226 -30.26 44.72 -3.10
CA SER A 226 -30.19 45.44 -1.83
C SER A 226 -30.28 44.50 -0.62
N THR A 227 -29.31 44.64 0.28
CA THR A 227 -29.30 44.03 1.61
C THR A 227 -30.38 44.69 2.48
N PRO A 228 -31.24 43.93 3.20
CA PRO A 228 -32.17 44.54 4.14
C PRO A 228 -31.47 45.01 5.40
N ALA A 229 -31.81 46.24 5.80
CA ALA A 229 -31.32 46.96 6.96
C ALA A 229 -31.60 46.22 8.28
N ALA A 230 -30.56 46.15 9.12
CA ALA A 230 -30.67 45.76 10.52
C ALA A 230 -31.28 46.91 11.35
N PRO A 231 -32.12 46.60 12.36
CA PRO A 231 -32.72 47.60 13.25
C PRO A 231 -31.72 48.17 14.27
N PRO A 232 -31.99 49.37 14.83
CA PRO A 232 -31.04 50.13 15.64
C PRO A 232 -30.86 49.56 17.05
N ALA A 233 -29.63 49.75 17.53
CA ALA A 233 -29.12 49.38 18.84
C ALA A 233 -30.00 49.85 20.00
N GLY A 234 -30.41 48.89 20.83
CA GLY A 234 -30.86 49.14 22.20
C GLY A 234 -29.65 49.34 23.11
N THR A 235 -29.63 50.48 23.78
CA THR A 235 -28.62 50.89 24.75
C THR A 235 -28.82 50.14 26.06
N ASP A 236 -28.25 48.93 26.19
CA ASP A 236 -28.09 48.28 27.49
C ASP A 236 -26.65 48.45 27.98
N ALA A 237 -26.52 49.21 29.07
CA ALA A 237 -25.27 49.43 29.77
C ALA A 237 -24.71 48.09 30.29
N PRO A 238 -23.42 47.79 30.08
CA PRO A 238 -22.81 46.58 30.61
C PRO A 238 -22.71 46.68 32.14
N LEU A 239 -23.31 45.73 32.84
CA LEU A 239 -23.07 45.49 34.26
C LEU A 239 -21.58 45.17 34.49
N PRO A 240 -20.97 45.64 35.60
CA PRO A 240 -19.56 45.43 35.88
C PRO A 240 -19.29 43.93 36.13
N MET A 241 -18.52 43.30 35.23
CA MET A 241 -18.02 41.95 35.45
C MET A 241 -17.09 41.90 36.68
N PRO A 242 -17.17 40.84 37.51
CA PRO A 242 -16.20 40.65 38.59
C PRO A 242 -14.82 40.45 37.97
N ARG A 243 -13.85 41.25 38.43
CA ARG A 243 -12.43 41.16 38.05
C ARG A 243 -11.96 39.71 38.23
N ARG A 244 -11.75 38.99 37.13
CA ARG A 244 -11.03 37.71 37.13
C ARG A 244 -9.65 37.95 37.72
N ALA A 245 -9.36 37.24 38.80
CA ALA A 245 -8.04 37.24 39.42
C ALA A 245 -6.98 36.87 38.37
N ALA A 246 -5.87 37.61 38.38
CA ALA A 246 -4.73 37.38 37.51
C ALA A 246 -4.27 35.91 37.58
N PRO A 247 -3.87 35.29 36.44
CA PRO A 247 -3.35 33.94 36.44
C PRO A 247 -2.11 33.90 37.34
N ARG A 248 -2.21 33.16 38.45
CA ARG A 248 -1.05 32.83 39.28
C ARG A 248 -0.13 31.95 38.43
N ASN A 249 1.06 32.49 38.15
CA ASN A 249 2.17 31.74 37.56
C ASN A 249 2.36 30.41 38.31
N PRO A 250 2.30 29.25 37.65
CA PRO A 250 2.71 27.98 38.23
C PRO A 250 4.24 27.96 38.25
N ARG A 251 4.83 28.64 39.25
CA ARG A 251 6.28 28.73 39.45
C ARG A 251 6.78 28.09 40.75
N GLY A 252 5.95 27.31 41.43
CA GLY A 252 6.38 26.57 42.61
C GLY A 252 6.20 25.09 42.35
N TYR A 253 7.29 24.36 42.13
CA TYR A 253 7.50 22.96 42.57
C TYR A 253 8.89 22.41 42.20
N THR A 254 9.78 23.19 41.55
CA THR A 254 11.13 22.70 41.18
C THR A 254 12.30 23.33 41.95
N GLU A 255 12.08 24.18 42.96
CA GLU A 255 13.19 24.84 43.67
C GLU A 255 13.85 24.00 44.79
N GLU A 256 13.26 22.89 45.25
CA GLU A 256 13.82 22.10 46.36
C GLU A 256 14.76 20.95 45.94
N LEU A 257 14.82 20.65 44.63
CA LEU A 257 15.82 19.77 44.03
C LEU A 257 16.73 20.63 43.15
N GLY A 258 17.70 21.29 43.78
CA GLY A 258 18.65 22.25 43.17
C GLY A 258 19.60 21.69 42.11
N GLY A 259 19.11 20.90 41.16
CA GLY A 259 19.77 20.64 39.88
C GLY A 259 19.25 21.64 38.86
N SER A 260 20.14 22.44 38.28
CA SER A 260 19.83 23.12 37.01
C SER A 260 19.22 22.08 36.08
N PRO A 261 18.06 22.31 35.44
CA PRO A 261 17.56 21.39 34.43
C PRO A 261 18.70 21.19 33.44
N VAL A 262 19.26 19.98 33.44
CA VAL A 262 20.21 19.58 32.41
C VAL A 262 19.45 19.85 31.12
N ALA A 263 20.07 20.58 30.20
CA ALA A 263 19.47 20.85 28.91
C ALA A 263 19.30 19.51 28.17
N VAL A 264 18.23 18.79 28.49
CA VAL A 264 17.75 17.68 27.70
C VAL A 264 17.50 18.32 26.35
N LYS A 265 18.19 17.83 25.31
CA LYS A 265 17.92 18.19 23.93
C LYS A 265 16.46 17.81 23.65
N THR A 266 15.54 18.71 23.96
CA THR A 266 14.18 18.61 23.48
C THR A 266 14.29 18.89 22.00
N VAL A 267 14.12 17.84 21.20
CA VAL A 267 13.99 17.99 19.75
C VAL A 267 12.73 18.84 19.56
N PRO A 268 12.84 20.07 19.02
CA PRO A 268 11.66 20.88 18.80
C PRO A 268 10.82 20.17 17.75
N LEU A 269 9.74 19.54 18.21
CA LEU A 269 8.72 18.93 17.37
C LEU A 269 8.05 20.04 16.56
N ARG A 270 8.64 20.39 15.41
CA ARG A 270 7.98 21.27 14.45
C ARG A 270 6.92 20.42 13.77
N HIS A 271 5.68 20.55 14.24
CA HIS A 271 4.50 20.00 13.58
C HIS A 271 4.23 20.80 12.30
N ASN A 272 5.08 20.64 11.30
CA ASN A 272 4.86 21.19 9.96
C ASN A 272 3.87 20.35 9.14
N ALA A 273 3.44 19.21 9.65
CA ALA A 273 2.42 18.40 9.02
C ALA A 273 1.05 19.11 9.09
N ASP A 274 0.33 19.09 7.97
CA ASP A 274 -1.03 19.61 7.89
C ASP A 274 -1.95 18.84 8.87
N PRO A 275 -2.62 19.50 9.83
CA PRO A 275 -3.51 18.83 10.77
C PRO A 275 -4.62 18.00 10.10
N ALA A 276 -5.12 18.45 8.95
CA ALA A 276 -6.16 17.71 8.21
C ALA A 276 -5.61 16.39 7.66
N MET A 277 -4.37 16.41 7.15
CA MET A 277 -3.66 15.21 6.70
C MET A 277 -3.36 14.25 7.86
N MET A 278 -3.02 14.76 9.04
CA MET A 278 -2.74 13.92 10.22
C MET A 278 -4.00 13.23 10.77
N GLU A 279 -5.13 13.92 10.78
CA GLU A 279 -6.42 13.32 11.18
C GLU A 279 -6.84 12.21 10.23
N ASN A 280 -6.67 12.47 8.95
CA ASN A 280 -6.80 11.51 7.88
C ASN A 280 -5.91 10.25 8.12
N LEU A 281 -4.64 10.43 8.47
CA LEU A 281 -3.73 9.31 8.75
C LEU A 281 -4.12 8.53 10.02
N ARG A 282 -4.67 9.21 11.04
CA ARG A 282 -5.29 8.53 12.19
C ARG A 282 -6.45 7.66 11.74
N GLU A 283 -7.36 8.20 10.94
CA GLU A 283 -8.52 7.45 10.45
C GLU A 283 -8.09 6.23 9.63
N ALA A 284 -7.07 6.40 8.79
CA ALA A 284 -6.45 5.32 8.01
C ALA A 284 -5.92 4.17 8.89
N LEU A 285 -5.16 4.49 9.95
CA LEU A 285 -4.65 3.49 10.89
C LEU A 285 -5.76 2.87 11.74
N ALA A 286 -6.76 3.67 12.14
CA ALA A 286 -7.89 3.18 12.91
C ALA A 286 -8.73 2.13 12.15
N VAL A 287 -8.81 2.21 10.82
CA VAL A 287 -9.49 1.21 9.98
C VAL A 287 -8.85 -0.19 10.13
N ILE A 288 -7.52 -0.25 10.30
CA ILE A 288 -6.81 -1.51 10.55
C ILE A 288 -6.66 -1.80 12.05
N GLY A 289 -7.29 -1.02 12.93
CA GLY A 289 -7.25 -1.20 14.38
C GLY A 289 -5.97 -0.68 15.06
N ILE A 290 -5.16 0.13 14.35
CA ILE A 290 -3.95 0.75 14.88
C ILE A 290 -4.27 2.18 15.34
N GLU A 291 -3.95 2.51 16.59
CA GLU A 291 -4.14 3.87 17.12
C GLU A 291 -2.83 4.67 17.01
N MET A 292 -2.83 5.76 16.24
CA MET A 292 -1.65 6.60 16.10
C MET A 292 -1.43 7.50 17.32
N THR A 293 -0.21 7.49 17.87
CA THR A 293 0.16 8.35 19.00
C THR A 293 0.75 9.69 18.52
N PHE A 294 1.01 10.62 19.45
CA PHE A 294 1.78 11.84 19.14
C PHE A 294 3.20 11.55 18.64
N ALA A 295 3.79 10.42 19.04
CA ALA A 295 5.10 9.99 18.53
C ALA A 295 5.01 9.53 17.07
N GLY A 296 3.88 8.93 16.68
CA GLY A 296 3.58 8.64 15.27
C GLY A 296 3.52 9.91 14.44
N GLU A 297 2.87 10.96 14.97
CA GLU A 297 2.85 12.24 14.27
C GLU A 297 4.26 12.83 14.06
N ALA A 298 5.09 12.75 15.10
CA ALA A 298 6.48 13.20 15.06
C ALA A 298 7.30 12.40 14.04
N LEU A 299 7.12 11.08 14.01
CA LEU A 299 7.81 10.20 13.08
C LEU A 299 7.41 10.52 11.63
N ILE A 300 6.11 10.69 11.35
CA ILE A 300 5.63 11.05 10.02
C ILE A 300 6.23 12.38 9.56
N ALA A 301 6.20 13.40 10.43
CA ALA A 301 6.81 14.70 10.12
C ALA A 301 8.32 14.58 9.82
N ASP A 302 9.09 13.83 10.63
CA ASP A 302 10.52 13.61 10.37
C ASP A 302 10.78 12.89 9.04
N ARG A 303 9.97 11.90 8.68
CA ARG A 303 10.13 11.19 7.40
C ARG A 303 9.78 12.06 6.20
N MET A 304 8.70 12.82 6.29
CA MET A 304 8.31 13.76 5.24
C MET A 304 9.34 14.89 5.06
N ASP A 305 9.92 15.40 6.15
CA ASP A 305 11.02 16.38 6.09
C ASP A 305 12.29 15.80 5.42
N ARG A 306 12.46 14.46 5.44
CA ARG A 306 13.52 13.72 4.72
C ARG A 306 13.13 13.33 3.29
N GLY A 307 11.97 13.78 2.81
CA GLY A 307 11.49 13.54 1.45
C GLY A 307 10.73 12.23 1.25
N ALA A 308 10.38 11.52 2.32
CA ALA A 308 9.51 10.34 2.21
C ALA A 308 8.10 10.75 1.76
N SER A 309 7.47 9.91 0.95
CA SER A 309 6.05 10.03 0.67
C SER A 309 5.21 9.74 1.93
N ILE A 310 3.96 10.18 1.93
CA ILE A 310 3.03 9.91 3.04
C ILE A 310 2.85 8.39 3.24
N GLY A 311 2.78 7.63 2.15
CA GLY A 311 2.67 6.16 2.19
C GLY A 311 3.88 5.49 2.84
N GLU A 312 5.10 5.94 2.52
CA GLU A 312 6.34 5.46 3.12
C GLU A 312 6.48 5.86 4.60
N ALA A 313 6.01 7.05 4.97
CA ALA A 313 5.99 7.47 6.36
C ALA A 313 5.01 6.60 7.18
N LEU A 314 3.85 6.27 6.59
CA LEU A 314 2.84 5.43 7.20
C LEU A 314 3.31 3.97 7.37
N SER A 315 3.95 3.38 6.36
CA SER A 315 4.53 2.03 6.47
C SER A 315 5.56 1.94 7.59
N GLN A 316 6.35 2.99 7.78
CA GLN A 316 7.32 3.05 8.88
C GLN A 316 6.65 3.20 10.24
N VAL A 317 5.58 3.99 10.39
CA VAL A 317 4.82 4.04 11.65
C VAL A 317 4.37 2.65 12.07
N VAL A 318 3.83 1.88 11.14
CA VAL A 318 3.40 0.49 11.39
C VAL A 318 4.61 -0.38 11.73
N LEU A 319 5.68 -0.34 10.93
CA LEU A 319 6.89 -1.13 11.19
C LEU A 319 7.46 -0.89 12.60
N PHE A 320 7.53 0.37 13.02
CA PHE A 320 8.02 0.74 14.34
C PHE A 320 7.05 0.34 15.46
N ALA A 321 5.74 0.42 15.25
CA ALA A 321 4.75 -0.08 16.22
C ALA A 321 4.95 -1.58 16.50
N PHE A 322 5.16 -2.38 15.45
CA PHE A 322 5.51 -3.80 15.60
C PHE A 322 6.87 -3.99 16.29
N ALA A 323 7.89 -3.19 15.96
CA ALA A 323 9.19 -3.29 16.61
C ALA A 323 9.12 -3.04 18.12
N HIS A 324 8.33 -2.04 18.55
CA HIS A 324 8.07 -1.77 19.98
C HIS A 324 7.34 -2.94 20.64
N ALA A 325 6.28 -3.45 20.01
CA ALA A 325 5.53 -4.60 20.54
C ALA A 325 6.42 -5.84 20.70
N VAL A 326 7.27 -6.14 19.71
CA VAL A 326 8.24 -7.25 19.78
C VAL A 326 9.26 -7.05 20.91
N ALA A 327 9.75 -5.82 21.10
CA ALA A 327 10.71 -5.53 22.16
C ALA A 327 10.08 -5.63 23.56
N GLU A 328 8.81 -5.24 23.70
CA GLU A 328 8.03 -5.39 24.93
C GLU A 328 7.74 -6.86 25.25
N ASP A 329 7.29 -7.63 24.25
CA ASP A 329 7.08 -9.08 24.32
C ASP A 329 8.30 -9.85 24.85
N ALA A 330 9.49 -9.46 24.37
CA ALA A 330 10.75 -10.06 24.79
C ALA A 330 11.07 -9.80 26.28
N ARG A 331 10.58 -8.69 26.84
CA ARG A 331 10.76 -8.34 28.27
C ARG A 331 9.76 -9.07 29.16
N GLU A 332 8.59 -9.39 28.63
CA GLU A 332 7.47 -10.02 29.35
C GLU A 332 7.37 -11.54 29.18
N GLY A 333 8.20 -12.12 28.29
CA GLY A 333 8.34 -13.57 28.15
C GLY A 333 7.53 -14.19 27.00
N GLU A 334 7.48 -13.53 25.83
CA GLU A 334 6.99 -14.09 24.55
C GLU A 334 5.48 -14.41 24.50
N GLN A 335 4.64 -13.57 25.07
CA GLN A 335 3.19 -13.74 25.08
C GLN A 335 2.50 -13.32 23.76
N LEU A 336 3.07 -12.37 22.99
CA LEU A 336 2.42 -11.81 21.79
C LEU A 336 2.28 -12.79 20.64
N GLN A 337 3.23 -13.71 20.46
CA GLN A 337 3.10 -14.75 19.42
C GLN A 337 1.86 -15.63 19.64
N ALA A 338 1.48 -15.86 20.90
CA ALA A 338 0.28 -16.62 21.23
C ALA A 338 -1.02 -15.85 20.93
N LEU A 339 -0.97 -14.52 20.81
CA LEU A 339 -2.12 -13.65 20.57
C LEU A 339 -2.44 -13.44 19.07
N GLY A 340 -1.73 -14.10 18.16
CA GLY A 340 -2.03 -14.00 16.72
C GLY A 340 -1.41 -12.78 16.03
N LEU A 341 -0.29 -12.26 16.54
CA LEU A 341 0.45 -11.14 15.94
C LEU A 341 0.79 -11.38 14.46
N THR A 342 1.12 -12.62 14.10
CA THR A 342 1.45 -13.01 12.71
C THR A 342 0.24 -12.87 11.79
N ASP A 343 -0.91 -13.38 12.20
CA ASP A 343 -2.15 -13.32 11.40
C ASP A 343 -2.55 -11.85 11.18
N TYR A 344 -2.47 -11.04 12.23
CA TYR A 344 -2.73 -9.61 12.13
C TYR A 344 -1.76 -8.89 11.17
N ALA A 345 -0.48 -9.23 11.19
CA ALA A 345 0.48 -8.67 10.24
C ALA A 345 0.15 -9.04 8.80
N VAL A 346 -0.38 -10.25 8.53
CA VAL A 346 -0.84 -10.61 7.17
C VAL A 346 -1.92 -9.66 6.69
N ASP A 347 -2.91 -9.35 7.54
CA ASP A 347 -4.00 -8.44 7.20
C ASP A 347 -3.49 -7.02 6.94
N VAL A 348 -2.56 -6.54 7.78
CA VAL A 348 -1.92 -5.23 7.61
C VAL A 348 -1.13 -5.17 6.29
N ILE A 349 -0.33 -6.19 5.98
CA ILE A 349 0.44 -6.27 4.74
C ILE A 349 -0.50 -6.25 3.52
N ALA A 350 -1.60 -7.00 3.57
CA ALA A 350 -2.59 -7.03 2.51
C ALA A 350 -3.26 -5.66 2.27
N GLU A 351 -3.41 -4.83 3.31
CA GLU A 351 -3.90 -3.46 3.17
C GLU A 351 -2.85 -2.56 2.49
N PHE A 352 -1.59 -2.67 2.88
CA PHE A 352 -0.50 -1.92 2.25
C PHE A 352 -0.26 -2.32 0.79
N GLU A 353 -0.41 -3.60 0.45
CA GLU A 353 -0.35 -4.04 -0.95
C GLU A 353 -1.47 -3.42 -1.79
N ARG A 354 -2.69 -3.29 -1.24
CA ARG A 354 -3.78 -2.57 -1.92
C ARG A 354 -3.45 -1.09 -2.13
N LEU A 355 -2.75 -0.45 -1.20
CA LEU A 355 -2.28 0.93 -1.35
C LEU A 355 -1.22 1.06 -2.44
N ARG A 356 -0.27 0.12 -2.49
CA ARG A 356 0.76 0.06 -3.55
C ARG A 356 0.13 -0.16 -4.91
N ASP A 357 -0.76 -1.12 -5.04
CA ASP A 357 -1.41 -1.45 -6.31
C ASP A 357 -2.30 -0.29 -6.81
N ALA A 358 -2.74 0.58 -5.89
CA ALA A 358 -3.43 1.84 -6.21
C ALA A 358 -2.48 2.98 -6.65
N GLY A 359 -1.17 2.79 -6.56
CA GLY A 359 -0.14 3.77 -6.92
C GLY A 359 0.13 4.84 -5.84
N GLU A 360 -0.32 4.61 -4.61
CA GLU A 360 -0.22 5.61 -3.53
C GLU A 360 1.12 5.53 -2.78
N ILE A 361 1.85 4.41 -2.92
CA ILE A 361 3.13 4.14 -2.25
C ILE A 361 4.13 3.65 -3.28
N ASP A 362 5.37 4.12 -3.18
CA ASP A 362 6.48 3.58 -3.97
C ASP A 362 6.74 2.11 -3.63
N GLY A 363 6.88 1.28 -4.66
CA GLY A 363 6.94 -0.16 -4.51
C GLY A 363 8.20 -0.65 -3.81
N ASP A 364 9.35 -0.05 -4.08
CA ASP A 364 10.64 -0.57 -3.62
C ASP A 364 10.78 -0.43 -2.10
N ARG A 365 10.42 0.75 -1.58
CA ARG A 365 10.50 1.02 -0.15
C ARG A 365 9.46 0.23 0.64
N LEU A 366 8.24 0.15 0.13
CA LEU A 366 7.21 -0.64 0.79
C LEU A 366 7.60 -2.12 0.87
N GLU A 367 8.14 -2.69 -0.21
CA GLU A 367 8.56 -4.09 -0.22
C GLU A 367 9.67 -4.36 0.82
N GLU A 368 10.60 -3.42 1.00
CA GLU A 368 11.60 -3.49 2.06
C GLU A 368 10.95 -3.47 3.46
N ASP A 369 10.03 -2.55 3.71
CA ASP A 369 9.34 -2.44 4.99
C ASP A 369 8.48 -3.70 5.28
N MET A 370 7.81 -4.28 4.28
CA MET A 370 7.03 -5.52 4.44
C MET A 370 7.93 -6.74 4.71
N ARG A 371 9.11 -6.83 4.09
CA ARG A 371 10.10 -7.89 4.42
C ARG A 371 10.58 -7.78 5.87
N ARG A 372 10.82 -6.55 6.34
CA ARG A 372 11.18 -6.29 7.74
C ARG A 372 10.05 -6.64 8.69
N LEU A 373 8.81 -6.26 8.34
CA LEU A 373 7.63 -6.61 9.12
C LEU A 373 7.46 -8.14 9.24
N TRP A 374 7.61 -8.89 8.14
CA TRP A 374 7.62 -10.36 8.17
C TRP A 374 8.70 -10.93 9.08
N THR A 375 9.88 -10.32 9.11
CA THR A 375 10.97 -10.73 10.01
C THR A 375 10.62 -10.44 11.47
N LEU A 376 9.92 -9.33 11.76
CA LEU A 376 9.47 -8.97 13.11
C LEU A 376 8.37 -9.88 13.66
N VAL A 377 7.52 -10.45 12.81
CA VAL A 377 6.43 -11.33 13.26
C VAL A 377 6.74 -12.82 13.14
N GLY A 378 7.79 -13.18 12.40
CA GLY A 378 8.24 -14.55 12.25
C GLY A 378 8.89 -15.14 13.51
N ASP A 379 8.97 -16.46 13.56
CA ASP A 379 9.72 -17.21 14.58
C ASP A 379 11.20 -17.33 14.17
N SER A 380 11.88 -16.18 14.08
CA SER A 380 13.30 -16.10 13.72
C SER A 380 14.10 -15.49 14.86
N PRO A 381 15.33 -15.97 15.15
CA PRO A 381 16.22 -15.30 16.10
C PRO A 381 16.59 -13.87 15.65
N ASP A 382 16.38 -13.55 14.37
CA ASP A 382 16.63 -12.21 13.84
C ASP A 382 15.49 -11.22 14.16
N ARG A 383 14.32 -11.69 14.62
CA ARG A 383 13.18 -10.87 15.06
C ARG A 383 13.61 -9.83 16.10
N LEU A 384 14.25 -10.29 17.19
CA LEU A 384 14.70 -9.43 18.28
C LEU A 384 15.81 -8.47 17.84
N ARG A 385 16.76 -8.97 17.05
CA ARG A 385 17.86 -8.14 16.52
C ARG A 385 17.35 -7.02 15.64
N LEU A 386 16.39 -7.31 14.76
CA LEU A 386 15.77 -6.31 13.89
C LEU A 386 14.95 -5.30 14.69
N ALA A 387 14.20 -5.74 15.71
CA ALA A 387 13.49 -4.84 16.60
C ALA A 387 14.48 -3.89 17.31
N GLU A 388 15.55 -4.41 17.89
CA GLU A 388 16.61 -3.60 18.49
C GLU A 388 17.23 -2.62 17.49
N GLU A 389 17.58 -3.06 16.27
CA GLU A 389 18.12 -2.21 15.20
C GLU A 389 17.18 -1.05 14.87
N LEU A 390 15.89 -1.33 14.65
CA LEU A 390 14.89 -0.30 14.35
C LEU A 390 14.78 0.70 15.50
N LEU A 391 14.74 0.22 16.74
CA LEU A 391 14.63 1.06 17.94
C LEU A 391 15.86 1.93 18.23
N HIS A 392 16.96 1.79 17.48
CA HIS A 392 18.06 2.77 17.50
C HIS A 392 17.74 4.06 16.73
N ASP A 393 16.63 4.11 15.97
CA ASP A 393 16.21 5.34 15.32
C ASP A 393 15.84 6.41 16.35
N PRO A 394 16.38 7.63 16.23
CA PRO A 394 16.24 8.67 17.25
C PRO A 394 14.82 9.25 17.37
N VAL A 395 13.92 8.95 16.43
CA VAL A 395 12.52 9.41 16.46
C VAL A 395 11.59 8.23 16.70
N GLY A 396 11.65 7.20 15.86
CA GLY A 396 10.77 6.04 15.94
C GLY A 396 11.07 5.13 17.13
N GLY A 397 12.31 5.10 17.62
CA GLY A 397 12.73 4.24 18.72
C GLY A 397 12.43 4.76 20.12
N LEU A 398 12.15 6.07 20.27
CA LEU A 398 11.98 6.68 21.59
C LEU A 398 10.69 6.26 22.29
N THR A 399 9.60 6.18 21.54
CA THR A 399 8.26 5.89 22.04
C THR A 399 7.44 5.24 20.93
N PRO A 400 6.49 4.34 21.25
CA PRO A 400 5.64 3.70 20.26
C PRO A 400 4.91 4.72 19.38
N PRO A 401 5.14 4.74 18.06
CA PRO A 401 4.47 5.69 17.17
C PRO A 401 3.00 5.37 16.95
N ALA A 402 2.61 4.12 17.16
CA ALA A 402 1.23 3.69 17.17
C ALA A 402 1.05 2.51 18.13
N LEU A 403 -0.19 2.29 18.56
CA LEU A 403 -0.58 1.18 19.42
C LEU A 403 -1.30 0.12 18.58
N LEU A 404 -0.91 -1.13 18.76
CA LEU A 404 -1.61 -2.27 18.18
C LEU A 404 -3.00 -2.46 18.84
N PRO A 405 -3.92 -3.19 18.17
CA PRO A 405 -5.23 -3.53 18.72
C PRO A 405 -5.16 -4.05 20.16
N GLU A 406 -6.18 -3.75 20.99
CA GLU A 406 -6.18 -4.14 22.41
C GLU A 406 -6.05 -5.65 22.60
N ASP A 407 -6.63 -6.44 21.70
CA ASP A 407 -6.58 -7.91 21.74
C ASP A 407 -5.17 -8.47 21.54
N LEU A 408 -4.27 -7.67 20.98
CA LEU A 408 -2.85 -7.99 20.81
C LEU A 408 -1.97 -7.38 21.89
N ARG A 409 -2.52 -6.65 22.86
CA ARG A 409 -1.74 -6.12 23.97
C ARG A 409 -1.70 -7.15 25.10
N PRO A 410 -0.54 -7.35 25.76
CA PRO A 410 -0.51 -8.15 26.97
C PRO A 410 -1.48 -7.54 27.99
N ALA A 411 -2.26 -8.38 28.67
CA ALA A 411 -3.24 -7.90 29.63
C ALA A 411 -2.48 -7.19 30.77
N GLU A 412 -2.63 -5.86 30.88
CA GLU A 412 -2.09 -5.14 32.03
C GLU A 412 -2.73 -5.75 33.30
N GLU A 413 -1.91 -6.40 34.14
CA GLU A 413 -2.35 -6.90 35.44
C GLU A 413 -2.92 -5.72 36.25
N SER A 414 -4.26 -5.62 36.27
CA SER A 414 -5.02 -4.54 36.90
C SER A 414 -5.03 -4.61 38.42
#